data_AF-A0A849I0E8-F1
#
_entry.id   AF-A0A849I0E8-F1
#
_cell.length_a   1.000
_cell.length_b   1.000
_cell.length_c   1.000
_cell.angle_alpha   90.00
_cell.angle_beta   90.00
_cell.angle_gamma   90.00
#
_symmetry.space_group_name_H-M   'P 1'
#
loop_
_entity.id
_entity.type
_entity.pdbx_description
1 polymer ?
#
loop_
_entity_poly.entity_id
_entity_poly.type
_entity_poly.pdbx_seq_one_letter_code
_entity_poly.pdbx_strand_id
1 'polypeptide(L)'
;MTSTLVWEGPRAETKSSLGAWLVRSTEAVAAMLLLTIVALLVAGVVSRYGFGRPIVWIDEVASICFLWLAMIGAVLALHRNEHLRLTLFLSMMPSGLQRALKALAPLTVAALLAALLLPAVHHAWDEWVITSPSLEIPSTYRVAAIPLGICGMLAIALRQAVREAGTRDLVAASLFLAVIIGVLWVSSPFLVRLGNVKLALFLVVFVGACLAAGVPIAFCFAVGTVSYLAFSTHIPTVVMIGRMDEGMSALILLSVPVFVLLGCLLDTTGMGKAIVDFLASALGHVRAGMSYVLLGSLFVVSGISGSKVSDMATVAPALFPEMKRRGHSPREMTALLATGAAMADTVPPSIVLIVLGAAAGVSIAGLFTAGFTVALVLLMALAILARWKSRRENMAGVRRPRASLIGRTLLAAAPALVLPFLIRWAVADGVATATEVSTIAVLYALFIGIVLYGGVGWRTFYGMLVETSALTGAILLILGTALAMAWAITQAGVAQDIASFMTGLPGGWMTFMAVSVVVFLVLGCILEGLPAIVLMAPLMFPIAKRLGIDDIHYSMVIVTAMNIGLMAPPIGVGFYLACRIGNVSPDEVVVAIWPYLLALLAGLAVIAAVPWLSLAFIG
;
A
#
# COMPACT_ATOMS: atom_id res chain seq x y z
N MET A 1 29.40 12.66 6.64
CA MET A 1 29.22 13.36 5.36
C MET A 1 27.73 13.45 5.08
N THR A 2 27.22 14.68 5.09
CA THR A 2 25.82 15.09 5.02
C THR A 2 25.17 14.74 3.68
N SER A 3 24.29 13.72 3.64
CA SER A 3 23.38 13.49 2.52
C SER A 3 21.96 13.88 2.93
N THR A 4 21.67 15.15 2.71
CA THR A 4 20.33 15.72 2.74
C THR A 4 19.48 15.00 1.69
N LEU A 5 18.51 14.20 2.15
CA LEU A 5 17.29 13.97 1.38
C LEU A 5 16.53 15.29 1.47
N VAL A 6 16.89 16.21 0.57
CA VAL A 6 16.16 17.44 0.39
C VAL A 6 14.78 17.00 -0.08
N TRP A 7 13.77 17.17 0.78
CA TRP A 7 12.43 17.42 0.25
C TRP A 7 12.57 18.75 -0.49
N GLU A 8 12.85 18.64 -1.79
CA GLU A 8 12.77 19.75 -2.70
C GLU A 8 11.29 20.08 -2.77
N GLY A 9 10.81 20.87 -1.79
CA GLY A 9 9.56 21.57 -1.95
C GLY A 9 9.54 22.20 -3.32
N PRO A 10 8.41 22.16 -4.02
CA PRO A 10 8.32 22.21 -5.49
C PRO A 10 9.34 23.19 -6.02
N ARG A 11 10.48 22.67 -6.50
CA ARG A 11 11.55 23.50 -7.05
C ARG A 11 10.90 24.34 -8.13
N ALA A 12 10.91 25.65 -7.93
CA ALA A 12 10.19 26.64 -8.71
C ALA A 12 10.20 26.22 -10.18
N GLU A 13 9.03 25.82 -10.68
CA GLU A 13 8.84 25.44 -12.06
C GLU A 13 9.46 26.53 -12.93
N THR A 14 10.44 26.17 -13.75
CA THR A 14 10.72 26.94 -14.95
C THR A 14 9.46 26.81 -15.81
N LYS A 15 8.58 27.80 -15.66
CA LYS A 15 7.25 27.90 -16.27
C LYS A 15 7.37 27.83 -17.79
N SER A 16 7.28 26.65 -18.37
CA SER A 16 6.53 26.55 -19.63
C SER A 16 5.05 26.50 -19.24
N SER A 17 4.29 27.50 -19.64
CA SER A 17 2.86 27.65 -19.31
C SER A 17 2.05 26.38 -19.58
N LEU A 18 2.42 25.64 -20.63
CA LEU A 18 1.76 24.44 -21.08
C LEU A 18 1.99 23.23 -20.16
N GLY A 19 3.19 23.10 -19.58
CA GLY A 19 3.52 21.99 -18.69
C GLY A 19 2.84 22.11 -17.32
N ALA A 20 2.75 23.32 -16.78
CA ALA A 20 2.03 23.59 -15.54
C ALA A 20 0.51 23.48 -15.73
N TRP A 21 0.01 23.87 -16.91
CA TRP A 21 -1.41 23.72 -17.25
C TRP A 21 -1.84 22.26 -17.34
N LEU A 22 -1.07 21.40 -18.02
CA LEU A 22 -1.37 19.98 -18.12
C LEU A 22 -1.46 19.32 -16.74
N VAL A 23 -0.49 19.56 -15.86
CA VAL A 23 -0.49 18.97 -14.51
C VAL A 23 -1.72 19.42 -13.72
N ARG A 24 -2.03 20.73 -13.70
CA ARG A 24 -3.21 21.24 -13.00
C ARG A 24 -4.52 20.67 -13.56
N SER A 25 -4.62 20.50 -14.87
CA SER A 25 -5.77 19.86 -15.50
C SER A 25 -5.90 18.40 -15.06
N THR A 26 -4.80 17.64 -15.02
CA THR A 26 -4.79 16.26 -14.52
C THR A 26 -5.21 16.19 -13.05
N GLU A 27 -4.69 17.08 -12.20
CA GLU A 27 -5.08 17.17 -10.78
C GLU A 27 -6.57 17.48 -10.61
N ALA A 28 -7.10 18.44 -11.39
CA ALA A 28 -8.50 18.83 -11.32
C ALA A 28 -9.43 17.69 -11.76
N VAL A 29 -9.08 16.98 -12.84
CA VAL A 29 -9.85 15.81 -13.31
C VAL A 29 -9.82 14.69 -12.27
N ALA A 30 -8.66 14.40 -11.69
CA ALA A 30 -8.54 13.36 -10.66
C ALA A 30 -9.38 13.69 -9.41
N ALA A 31 -9.26 14.92 -8.91
CA ALA A 31 -10.05 15.38 -7.77
C ALA A 31 -11.56 15.35 -8.05
N MET A 32 -11.97 15.72 -9.27
CA MET A 32 -13.37 15.65 -9.69
C MET A 32 -13.88 14.20 -9.75
N LEU A 33 -13.10 13.29 -10.34
CA LEU A 33 -13.45 11.86 -10.39
C LEU A 33 -13.61 11.25 -9.00
N LEU A 34 -12.67 11.54 -8.08
CA LEU A 34 -12.76 11.07 -6.70
C LEU A 34 -13.99 11.64 -5.99
N LEU A 35 -14.26 12.94 -6.16
CA LEU A 35 -15.45 13.57 -5.58
C LEU A 35 -16.74 12.95 -6.14
N THR A 36 -16.79 12.66 -7.44
CA THR A 36 -17.90 11.98 -8.09
C THR A 36 -18.08 10.57 -7.54
N ILE A 37 -17.01 9.79 -7.36
CA ILE A 37 -17.07 8.47 -6.74
C ILE A 37 -17.65 8.56 -5.33
N VAL A 38 -17.13 9.47 -4.49
CA VAL A 38 -17.66 9.67 -3.14
C VAL A 38 -19.14 10.06 -3.19
N ALA A 39 -19.54 10.99 -4.06
CA ALA A 39 -20.94 11.40 -4.19
C ALA A 39 -21.86 10.26 -4.64
N LEU A 40 -21.42 9.43 -5.59
CA LEU A 40 -22.14 8.26 -6.08
C LEU A 40 -22.30 7.21 -4.98
N LEU A 41 -21.24 6.91 -4.23
CA LEU A 41 -21.30 5.98 -3.12
C LEU A 41 -22.25 6.50 -2.02
N VAL A 42 -22.18 7.79 -1.69
CA VAL A 42 -23.10 8.42 -0.73
C VAL A 42 -24.54 8.29 -1.20
N ALA A 43 -24.82 8.60 -2.47
CA ALA A 43 -26.14 8.45 -3.05
C ALA A 43 -26.62 7.00 -2.98
N GLY A 44 -25.74 6.04 -3.27
CA GLY A 44 -26.03 4.60 -3.17
C GLY A 44 -26.38 4.16 -1.75
N VAL A 45 -25.59 4.57 -0.75
CA VAL A 45 -25.87 4.29 0.67
C VAL A 45 -27.22 4.90 1.08
N VAL A 46 -27.44 6.18 0.78
CA VAL A 46 -28.68 6.87 1.16
C VAL A 46 -29.90 6.26 0.45
N SER A 47 -29.80 5.89 -0.82
CA SER A 47 -30.90 5.25 -1.56
C SER A 47 -31.23 3.87 -1.00
N ARG A 48 -30.21 3.08 -0.65
CA ARG A 48 -30.36 1.73 -0.12
C ARG A 48 -30.94 1.74 1.30
N TYR A 49 -30.33 2.47 2.22
CA TYR A 49 -30.71 2.45 3.64
C TYR A 49 -31.79 3.47 4.01
N GLY A 50 -31.80 4.63 3.37
CA GLY A 50 -32.76 5.70 3.67
C GLY A 50 -34.10 5.55 2.94
N PHE A 51 -34.07 5.17 1.66
CA PHE A 51 -35.27 5.09 0.81
C PHE A 51 -35.72 3.65 0.50
N GLY A 52 -34.93 2.63 0.87
CA GLY A 52 -35.22 1.23 0.56
C GLY A 52 -35.25 0.91 -0.94
N ARG A 53 -34.65 1.77 -1.78
CA ARG A 53 -34.66 1.66 -3.25
C ARG A 53 -33.22 1.77 -3.78
N PRO A 54 -32.48 0.66 -3.90
CA PRO A 54 -31.12 0.69 -4.41
C PRO A 54 -31.09 1.12 -5.88
N ILE A 55 -30.22 2.08 -6.20
CA ILE A 55 -30.04 2.57 -7.57
C ILE A 55 -28.95 1.71 -8.25
N VAL A 56 -29.35 0.86 -9.20
CA VAL A 56 -28.48 -0.17 -9.78
C VAL A 56 -27.37 0.41 -10.66
N TRP A 57 -27.62 1.50 -11.37
CA TRP A 57 -26.63 2.10 -12.27
C TRP A 57 -25.44 2.77 -11.55
N ILE A 58 -25.54 3.02 -10.24
CA ILE A 58 -24.48 3.69 -9.47
C ILE A 58 -23.18 2.86 -9.51
N ASP A 59 -23.29 1.54 -9.36
CA ASP A 59 -22.12 0.65 -9.33
C ASP A 59 -21.37 0.67 -10.68
N GLU A 60 -22.10 0.79 -11.79
CA GLU A 60 -21.52 0.91 -13.13
C GLU A 60 -20.81 2.24 -13.35
N VAL A 61 -21.45 3.37 -13.02
CA VAL A 61 -20.81 4.69 -13.15
C VAL A 61 -19.61 4.80 -12.21
N ALA A 62 -19.72 4.28 -10.98
CA ALA A 62 -18.61 4.25 -10.03
C ALA A 62 -17.43 3.44 -10.57
N SER A 63 -17.68 2.27 -11.19
CA SER A 63 -16.64 1.46 -11.84
C SER A 63 -15.94 2.21 -12.98
N ILE A 64 -16.70 2.91 -13.82
CA ILE A 64 -16.13 3.76 -14.88
C ILE A 64 -15.26 4.85 -14.28
N CYS A 65 -15.79 5.67 -13.37
CA CYS A 65 -15.03 6.73 -12.72
C CYS A 65 -13.79 6.20 -12.01
N PHE A 66 -13.86 4.99 -11.45
CA PHE A 66 -12.77 4.36 -10.71
C PHE A 66 -11.61 3.95 -11.60
N LEU A 67 -11.85 3.31 -12.73
CA LEU A 67 -10.77 2.97 -13.66
C LEU A 67 -10.10 4.24 -14.24
N TRP A 68 -10.90 5.28 -14.52
CA TRP A 68 -10.38 6.59 -14.90
C TRP A 68 -9.56 7.23 -13.78
N LEU A 69 -10.04 7.20 -12.54
CA LEU A 69 -9.31 7.70 -11.37
C LEU A 69 -7.99 6.94 -11.21
N ALA A 70 -7.99 5.63 -11.39
CA ALA A 70 -6.80 4.79 -11.27
C ALA A 70 -5.73 5.19 -12.30
N MET A 71 -6.13 5.34 -13.56
CA MET A 71 -5.21 5.66 -14.66
C MET A 71 -4.71 7.11 -14.59
N ILE A 72 -5.58 8.08 -14.31
CA ILE A 72 -5.19 9.49 -14.13
C ILE A 72 -4.39 9.68 -12.83
N GLY A 73 -4.76 8.98 -11.76
CA GLY A 73 -4.00 8.94 -10.51
C GLY A 73 -2.59 8.37 -10.71
N ALA A 74 -2.44 7.33 -11.53
CA ALA A 74 -1.13 6.76 -11.87
C ALA A 74 -0.24 7.76 -12.64
N VAL A 75 -0.83 8.59 -13.50
CA VAL A 75 -0.17 9.73 -14.17
C VAL A 75 0.34 10.73 -13.13
N LEU A 76 -0.50 11.12 -12.16
CA LEU A 76 -0.11 12.04 -11.07
C LEU A 76 0.99 11.47 -10.18
N ALA A 77 0.85 10.20 -9.76
CA ALA A 77 1.85 9.52 -8.95
C ALA A 77 3.21 9.42 -9.67
N LEU A 78 3.21 9.24 -11.00
CA LEU A 78 4.44 9.26 -11.79
C LEU A 78 5.04 10.66 -11.85
N HIS A 79 4.21 11.70 -12.01
CA HIS A 79 4.66 13.08 -12.00
C HIS A 79 5.34 13.46 -10.68
N ARG A 80 4.73 13.04 -9.55
CA ARG A 80 5.16 13.41 -8.19
C ARG A 80 6.24 12.49 -7.61
N ASN A 81 6.67 11.46 -8.35
CA ASN A 81 7.55 10.40 -7.86
C ASN A 81 7.00 9.64 -6.63
N GLU A 82 5.68 9.55 -6.51
CA GLU A 82 4.97 8.84 -5.44
C GLU A 82 4.84 7.34 -5.72
N HIS A 83 5.13 6.88 -6.95
CA HIS A 83 5.27 5.45 -7.19
C HIS A 83 6.42 4.88 -6.38
N LEU A 84 6.15 3.75 -5.75
CA LEU A 84 7.12 3.05 -4.92
C LEU A 84 8.31 2.58 -5.74
N ARG A 85 9.51 3.04 -5.35
CA ARG A 85 10.81 2.69 -5.96
C ARG A 85 11.72 2.10 -4.90
N LEU A 86 12.46 1.07 -5.28
CA LEU A 86 13.51 0.52 -4.43
C LEU A 86 14.79 1.36 -4.59
N THR A 87 14.97 2.35 -3.72
CA THR A 87 16.09 3.31 -3.82
C THR A 87 17.34 2.89 -3.03
N LEU A 88 17.24 1.84 -2.22
CA LEU A 88 18.35 1.35 -1.39
C LEU A 88 19.54 0.87 -2.23
N PHE A 89 19.30 0.06 -3.26
CA PHE A 89 20.39 -0.42 -4.12
C PHE A 89 21.01 0.70 -4.94
N LEU A 90 20.18 1.64 -5.42
CA LEU A 90 20.66 2.83 -6.11
C LEU A 90 21.62 3.64 -5.23
N SER A 91 21.31 3.83 -3.95
CA SER A 91 22.14 4.65 -3.06
C SER A 91 23.48 4.00 -2.71
N MET A 92 23.60 2.68 -2.82
CA MET A 92 24.84 1.93 -2.60
C MET A 92 25.79 1.93 -3.82
N MET A 93 25.30 2.28 -5.01
CA MET A 93 26.09 2.19 -6.24
C MET A 93 27.05 3.40 -6.45
N PRO A 94 28.17 3.22 -7.19
CA PRO A 94 29.07 4.31 -7.53
C PRO A 94 28.38 5.45 -8.30
N SER A 95 28.86 6.68 -8.13
CA SER A 95 28.24 7.90 -8.69
C SER A 95 28.13 7.93 -10.22
N GLY A 96 28.96 7.16 -10.94
CA GLY A 96 28.84 6.97 -12.39
C GLY A 96 27.66 6.08 -12.78
N LEU A 97 27.51 4.94 -12.09
CA LEU A 97 26.41 4.00 -12.32
C LEU A 97 25.06 4.59 -11.87
N GLN A 98 25.04 5.33 -10.77
CA GLN A 98 23.84 6.07 -10.34
C GLN A 98 23.34 7.04 -11.41
N ARG A 99 24.23 7.76 -12.11
CA ARG A 99 23.85 8.66 -13.20
C ARG A 99 23.26 7.90 -14.38
N ALA A 100 23.89 6.80 -14.80
CA ALA A 100 23.40 5.96 -15.87
C ALA A 100 22.02 5.34 -15.54
N LEU A 101 21.83 4.84 -14.32
CA LEU A 101 20.57 4.23 -13.88
C LEU A 101 19.43 5.26 -13.74
N LYS A 102 19.74 6.47 -13.27
CA LYS A 102 18.77 7.59 -13.24
C LYS A 102 18.27 7.96 -14.64
N ALA A 103 19.09 7.81 -15.67
CA ALA A 103 18.66 7.98 -17.07
C ALA A 103 17.90 6.75 -17.60
N LEU A 104 18.36 5.55 -17.25
CA LEU A 104 17.80 4.28 -17.72
C LEU A 104 16.37 4.03 -17.20
N ALA A 105 16.10 4.35 -15.93
CA ALA A 105 14.81 4.07 -15.30
C ALA A 105 13.61 4.73 -16.01
N PRO A 106 13.57 6.06 -16.23
CA PRO A 106 12.46 6.71 -16.93
C PRO A 106 12.37 6.29 -18.40
N LEU A 107 13.49 6.00 -19.07
CA LEU A 107 13.49 5.47 -20.44
C LEU A 107 12.92 4.06 -20.53
N THR A 108 13.22 3.20 -19.55
CA THR A 108 12.63 1.85 -19.46
C THR A 108 11.12 1.93 -19.30
N VAL A 109 10.64 2.83 -18.43
CA VAL A 109 9.20 3.12 -18.27
C VAL A 109 8.59 3.62 -19.58
N ALA A 110 9.25 4.57 -20.26
CA ALA A 110 8.77 5.09 -21.55
C ALA A 110 8.71 4.01 -22.64
N ALA A 111 9.73 3.17 -22.75
CA ALA A 111 9.77 2.06 -23.71
C ALA A 111 8.66 1.04 -23.45
N LEU A 112 8.44 0.68 -22.18
CA LEU A 112 7.34 -0.20 -21.78
C LEU A 112 5.98 0.40 -22.16
N LEU A 113 5.73 1.66 -21.80
CA LEU A 113 4.45 2.33 -22.06
C LEU A 113 4.19 2.46 -23.56
N ALA A 114 5.21 2.74 -24.36
CA ALA A 114 5.11 2.72 -25.81
C ALA A 114 4.75 1.33 -26.36
N ALA A 115 5.35 0.26 -25.80
CA ALA A 115 5.05 -1.12 -26.20
C ALA A 115 3.62 -1.56 -25.80
N LEU A 116 3.08 -1.04 -24.69
CA LEU A 116 1.73 -1.34 -24.21
C LEU A 116 0.64 -0.51 -24.87
N LEU A 117 0.97 0.63 -25.48
CA LEU A 117 -0.02 1.56 -26.02
C LEU A 117 -0.87 0.93 -27.14
N LEU A 118 -0.26 0.24 -28.10
CA LEU A 118 -0.99 -0.42 -29.18
C LEU A 118 -1.90 -1.55 -28.66
N PRO A 119 -1.40 -2.51 -27.84
CA PRO A 119 -2.27 -3.48 -27.17
C PRO A 119 -3.42 -2.85 -26.38
N ALA A 120 -3.20 -1.71 -25.72
CA ALA A 120 -4.24 -1.02 -24.96
C ALA A 120 -5.33 -0.41 -25.85
N VAL A 121 -4.94 0.17 -27.00
CA VAL A 121 -5.90 0.67 -27.99
C VAL A 121 -6.71 -0.48 -28.61
N HIS A 122 -6.06 -1.60 -28.94
CA HIS A 122 -6.77 -2.78 -29.45
C HIS A 122 -7.75 -3.35 -28.44
N HIS A 123 -7.35 -3.47 -27.16
CA HIS A 123 -8.26 -3.93 -26.12
C HIS A 123 -9.49 -3.01 -25.98
N ALA A 124 -9.29 -1.69 -25.99
CA ALA A 124 -10.40 -0.73 -25.93
C ALA A 124 -11.33 -0.82 -27.16
N TRP A 125 -10.79 -1.18 -28.32
CA TRP A 125 -11.55 -1.42 -29.54
C TRP A 125 -12.38 -2.71 -29.46
N ASP A 126 -11.80 -3.79 -28.96
CA ASP A 126 -12.48 -5.08 -28.78
C ASP A 126 -13.68 -4.95 -27.82
N GLU A 127 -13.56 -4.11 -26.79
CA GLU A 127 -14.59 -3.82 -25.79
C GLU A 127 -15.74 -2.92 -26.32
N TRP A 128 -15.68 -2.44 -27.56
CA TRP A 128 -16.75 -1.61 -28.14
C TRP A 128 -18.04 -2.37 -28.35
N VAL A 129 -17.92 -3.68 -28.63
CA VAL A 129 -19.07 -4.55 -28.89
C VAL A 129 -19.76 -4.98 -27.59
N ILE A 130 -19.09 -4.86 -26.44
CA ILE A 130 -19.58 -5.30 -25.15
C ILE A 130 -20.28 -4.14 -24.45
N THR A 131 -21.59 -4.25 -24.24
CA THR A 131 -22.39 -3.21 -23.54
C THR A 131 -22.51 -3.49 -22.04
N SER A 132 -22.56 -2.42 -21.25
CA SER A 132 -22.80 -2.50 -19.80
C SER A 132 -24.25 -2.94 -19.51
N PRO A 133 -24.49 -3.80 -18.50
CA PRO A 133 -25.82 -4.35 -18.23
C PRO A 133 -26.93 -3.34 -17.91
N SER A 134 -26.62 -2.24 -17.21
CA SER A 134 -27.64 -1.31 -16.68
C SER A 134 -27.74 -0.02 -17.48
N LEU A 135 -26.61 0.54 -17.91
CA LEU A 135 -26.56 1.78 -18.69
C LEU A 135 -26.66 1.55 -20.21
N GLU A 136 -26.51 0.29 -20.65
CA GLU A 136 -26.48 -0.10 -22.08
C GLU A 136 -25.45 0.70 -22.91
N ILE A 137 -24.39 1.22 -22.28
CA ILE A 137 -23.30 1.93 -22.96
C ILE A 137 -22.14 0.96 -23.29
N PRO A 138 -21.40 1.19 -24.38
CA PRO A 138 -20.18 0.43 -24.70
C PRO A 138 -19.14 0.45 -23.58
N SER A 139 -18.56 -0.70 -23.27
CA SER A 139 -17.53 -0.85 -22.22
C SER A 139 -16.23 -0.11 -22.57
N THR A 140 -16.02 0.26 -23.84
CA THR A 140 -14.94 1.15 -24.27
C THR A 140 -14.88 2.45 -23.47
N TYR A 141 -15.99 3.03 -23.02
CA TYR A 141 -15.94 4.26 -22.21
C TYR A 141 -15.19 4.05 -20.87
N ARG A 142 -15.30 2.85 -20.30
CA ARG A 142 -14.53 2.44 -19.12
C ARG A 142 -13.07 2.20 -19.53
N VAL A 143 -12.86 1.29 -20.47
CA VAL A 143 -11.53 0.75 -20.81
C VAL A 143 -10.63 1.77 -21.52
N ALA A 144 -11.18 2.78 -22.18
CA ALA A 144 -10.44 3.89 -22.79
C ALA A 144 -9.57 4.68 -21.78
N ALA A 145 -9.88 4.59 -20.48
CA ALA A 145 -9.01 5.09 -19.42
C ALA A 145 -7.57 4.54 -19.52
N ILE A 146 -7.41 3.27 -19.89
CA ILE A 146 -6.11 2.59 -19.94
C ILE A 146 -5.18 3.20 -21.02
N PRO A 147 -5.54 3.23 -22.31
CA PRO A 147 -4.67 3.84 -23.32
C PRO A 147 -4.43 5.33 -23.06
N LEU A 148 -5.41 6.08 -22.54
CA LEU A 148 -5.23 7.50 -22.21
C LEU A 148 -4.28 7.71 -21.03
N GLY A 149 -4.37 6.90 -19.97
CA GLY A 149 -3.43 6.95 -18.86
C GLY A 149 -2.02 6.51 -19.27
N ILE A 150 -1.89 5.50 -20.15
CA ILE A 150 -0.60 5.10 -20.73
C ILE A 150 0.02 6.25 -21.52
N CYS A 151 -0.76 6.94 -22.36
CA CYS A 151 -0.31 8.13 -23.08
C CYS A 151 0.17 9.24 -22.12
N GLY A 152 -0.61 9.52 -21.07
CA GLY A 152 -0.25 10.52 -20.05
C GLY A 152 1.04 10.17 -19.31
N MET A 153 1.19 8.92 -18.87
CA MET A 153 2.39 8.43 -18.21
C MET A 153 3.59 8.45 -19.15
N LEU A 154 3.40 8.12 -20.43
CA LEU A 154 4.47 8.12 -21.44
C LEU A 154 5.02 9.54 -21.64
N ALA A 155 4.13 10.54 -21.75
CA ALA A 155 4.53 11.94 -21.87
C ALA A 155 5.33 12.42 -20.64
N ILE A 156 4.94 12.00 -19.43
CA ILE A 156 5.66 12.32 -18.20
C ILE A 156 7.01 11.61 -18.14
N ALA A 157 7.06 10.31 -18.46
CA ALA A 157 8.28 9.52 -18.43
C ALA A 157 9.33 10.07 -19.41
N LEU A 158 8.91 10.43 -20.64
CA LEU A 158 9.79 11.08 -21.62
C LEU A 158 10.28 12.45 -21.12
N ARG A 159 9.39 13.24 -20.50
CA ARG A 159 9.77 14.53 -19.92
C ARG A 159 10.76 14.39 -18.75
N GLN A 160 10.60 13.37 -17.90
CA GLN A 160 11.54 13.04 -16.83
C GLN A 160 12.89 12.61 -17.41
N ALA A 161 12.90 11.71 -18.41
CA ALA A 161 14.12 11.26 -19.07
C ALA A 161 14.93 12.43 -19.66
N VAL A 162 14.27 13.37 -20.36
CA VAL A 162 14.93 14.54 -20.96
C VAL A 162 15.42 15.55 -19.93
N ARG A 163 14.74 15.66 -18.77
CA ARG A 163 15.11 16.64 -17.73
C ARG A 163 16.21 16.14 -16.80
N GLU A 164 16.21 14.86 -16.47
CA GLU A 164 17.09 14.29 -15.45
C GLU A 164 18.42 13.79 -16.04
N ALA A 165 18.47 13.46 -17.33
CA ALA A 165 19.65 12.92 -17.99
C ALA A 165 20.31 13.91 -18.95
N GLY A 166 21.65 13.92 -19.01
CA GLY A 166 22.37 14.58 -20.09
C GLY A 166 22.09 13.90 -21.43
N THR A 167 22.21 14.62 -22.55
CA THR A 167 21.98 14.06 -23.90
C THR A 167 22.84 12.83 -24.19
N ARG A 168 24.08 12.80 -23.70
CA ARG A 168 24.98 11.64 -23.82
C ARG A 168 24.47 10.42 -23.05
N ASP A 169 24.01 10.62 -21.82
CA ASP A 169 23.49 9.54 -20.97
C ASP A 169 22.17 8.99 -21.52
N LEU A 170 21.34 9.87 -22.08
CA LEU A 170 20.09 9.50 -22.73
C LEU A 170 20.34 8.64 -23.98
N VAL A 171 21.27 9.04 -24.85
CA VAL A 171 21.67 8.24 -26.02
C VAL A 171 22.27 6.89 -25.59
N ALA A 172 23.15 6.88 -24.58
CA ALA A 172 23.74 5.65 -24.06
C ALA A 172 22.68 4.69 -23.49
N ALA A 173 21.73 5.20 -22.72
CA ALA A 173 20.63 4.41 -22.15
C ALA A 173 19.65 3.93 -23.23
N SER A 174 19.33 4.74 -24.24
CA SER A 174 18.51 4.32 -25.38
C SER A 174 19.19 3.22 -26.20
N LEU A 175 20.50 3.35 -26.47
CA LEU A 175 21.29 2.31 -27.13
C LEU A 175 21.32 1.02 -26.30
N PHE A 176 21.52 1.13 -24.99
CA PHE A 176 21.52 -0.01 -24.09
C PHE A 176 20.17 -0.75 -24.10
N LEU A 177 19.05 -0.03 -24.04
CA LEU A 177 17.71 -0.61 -24.16
C LEU A 177 17.48 -1.25 -25.53
N ALA A 178 17.90 -0.60 -26.62
CA ALA A 178 17.80 -1.16 -27.96
C ALA A 178 18.62 -2.45 -28.11
N VAL A 179 19.81 -2.52 -27.51
CA VAL A 179 20.63 -3.73 -27.46
C VAL A 179 19.94 -4.83 -26.67
N ILE A 180 19.38 -4.55 -25.50
CA ILE A 180 18.63 -5.54 -24.71
C ILE A 180 17.46 -6.09 -25.53
N ILE A 181 16.63 -5.21 -26.11
CA ILE A 181 15.48 -5.62 -26.93
C ILE A 181 15.94 -6.44 -28.14
N GLY A 182 17.01 -6.03 -28.82
CA GLY A 182 17.57 -6.76 -29.95
C GLY A 182 18.10 -8.14 -29.57
N VAL A 183 18.80 -8.25 -28.44
CA VAL A 183 19.29 -9.53 -27.90
C VAL A 183 18.13 -10.45 -27.54
N LEU A 184 17.07 -9.93 -26.89
CA LEU A 184 15.87 -10.69 -26.56
C LEU A 184 15.12 -11.15 -27.81
N TRP A 185 15.04 -10.31 -28.83
CA TRP A 185 14.39 -10.64 -30.10
C TRP A 185 15.14 -11.74 -30.85
N VAL A 186 16.46 -11.63 -30.99
CA VAL A 186 17.30 -12.66 -31.63
C VAL A 186 17.27 -13.97 -30.84
N SER A 187 17.24 -13.88 -29.51
CA SER A 187 17.22 -15.06 -28.63
C SER A 187 15.83 -15.68 -28.46
N SER A 188 14.76 -15.03 -28.94
CA SER A 188 13.37 -15.48 -28.78
C SER A 188 13.16 -16.96 -29.19
N PRO A 189 13.64 -17.45 -30.35
CA PRO A 189 13.46 -18.85 -30.74
C PRO A 189 14.14 -19.87 -29.80
N PHE A 190 15.14 -19.43 -29.05
CA PHE A 190 15.81 -20.22 -28.02
C PHE A 190 15.07 -20.10 -26.67
N LEU A 191 14.67 -18.89 -26.28
CA LEU A 191 13.93 -18.61 -25.03
C LEU A 191 12.60 -19.34 -24.96
N VAL A 192 11.89 -19.50 -26.08
CA VAL A 192 10.64 -20.26 -26.13
C VAL A 192 10.85 -21.73 -25.70
N ARG A 193 12.03 -22.31 -25.99
CA ARG A 193 12.37 -23.72 -25.69
C ARG A 193 12.84 -23.94 -24.25
N LEU A 194 13.13 -22.89 -23.49
CA LEU A 194 13.83 -22.95 -22.19
C LEU A 194 12.98 -23.44 -20.98
N GLY A 195 11.88 -24.16 -21.20
CA GLY A 195 11.03 -24.70 -20.11
C GLY A 195 10.63 -23.63 -19.09
N ASN A 196 10.67 -23.95 -17.80
CA ASN A 196 10.32 -23.01 -16.71
C ASN A 196 11.43 -22.03 -16.35
N VAL A 197 12.66 -22.21 -16.86
CA VAL A 197 13.81 -21.32 -16.58
C VAL A 197 13.56 -19.91 -17.11
N LYS A 198 12.83 -19.79 -18.23
CA LYS A 198 12.46 -18.50 -18.81
C LYS A 198 11.61 -17.65 -17.86
N LEU A 199 10.76 -18.27 -17.02
CA LEU A 199 9.96 -17.53 -16.03
C LEU A 199 10.85 -16.93 -14.94
N ALA A 200 11.79 -17.71 -14.40
CA ALA A 200 12.74 -17.21 -13.41
C ALA A 200 13.59 -16.07 -14.00
N LEU A 201 14.01 -16.21 -15.26
CA LEU A 201 14.76 -15.17 -15.96
C LEU A 201 13.96 -13.86 -16.09
N PHE A 202 12.74 -13.91 -16.61
CA PHE A 202 11.96 -12.69 -16.88
C PHE A 202 11.26 -12.13 -15.65
N LEU A 203 10.72 -12.97 -14.76
CA LEU A 203 9.87 -12.53 -13.66
C LEU A 203 10.63 -12.36 -12.34
N VAL A 204 11.82 -12.96 -12.20
CA VAL A 204 12.66 -12.80 -11.00
C VAL A 204 13.92 -12.00 -11.33
N VAL A 205 14.73 -12.46 -12.28
CA VAL A 205 16.03 -11.81 -12.57
C VAL A 205 15.83 -10.45 -13.23
N PHE A 206 15.01 -10.37 -14.28
CA PHE A 206 14.81 -9.12 -15.02
C PHE A 206 14.02 -8.10 -14.19
N VAL A 207 12.96 -8.54 -13.52
CA VAL A 207 12.23 -7.72 -12.54
C VAL A 207 13.18 -7.23 -11.44
N GLY A 208 13.96 -8.12 -10.82
CA GLY A 208 14.93 -7.76 -9.78
C GLY A 208 15.97 -6.75 -10.27
N ALA A 209 16.45 -6.90 -11.50
CA ALA A 209 17.36 -5.93 -12.12
C ALA A 209 16.69 -4.56 -12.32
N CYS A 210 15.44 -4.50 -12.78
CA CYS A 210 14.68 -3.26 -12.89
C CYS A 210 14.43 -2.60 -11.52
N LEU A 211 14.09 -3.38 -10.48
CA LEU A 211 13.97 -2.86 -9.11
C LEU A 211 15.29 -2.30 -8.61
N ALA A 212 16.41 -3.02 -8.82
CA ALA A 212 17.74 -2.56 -8.44
C ALA A 212 18.17 -1.29 -9.21
N ALA A 213 17.70 -1.13 -10.45
CA ALA A 213 17.84 0.08 -11.24
C ALA A 213 16.93 1.25 -10.78
N GLY A 214 16.07 1.03 -9.78
CA GLY A 214 15.14 2.01 -9.24
C GLY A 214 13.98 2.37 -10.16
N VAL A 215 13.63 1.49 -11.10
CA VAL A 215 12.36 1.55 -11.82
C VAL A 215 11.22 1.36 -10.81
N PRO A 216 10.10 2.11 -10.90
CA PRO A 216 9.01 1.92 -9.95
C PRO A 216 8.36 0.53 -10.10
N ILE A 217 7.91 -0.03 -8.97
CA ILE A 217 7.59 -1.46 -8.84
C ILE A 217 6.52 -1.92 -9.85
N ALA A 218 5.45 -1.13 -10.06
CA ALA A 218 4.42 -1.44 -11.06
C ALA A 218 5.01 -1.66 -12.45
N PHE A 219 5.94 -0.78 -12.86
CA PHE A 219 6.58 -0.88 -14.16
C PHE A 219 7.57 -2.03 -14.22
N CYS A 220 8.20 -2.42 -13.10
CA CYS A 220 9.04 -3.63 -13.07
C CYS A 220 8.21 -4.88 -13.38
N PHE A 221 7.05 -5.04 -12.73
CA PHE A 221 6.15 -6.18 -12.98
C PHE A 221 5.62 -6.18 -14.41
N ALA A 222 5.25 -5.00 -14.91
CA ALA A 222 4.85 -4.82 -16.30
C ALA A 222 5.96 -5.19 -17.29
N VAL A 223 7.19 -4.71 -17.09
CA VAL A 223 8.35 -5.04 -17.94
C VAL A 223 8.62 -6.54 -17.93
N GLY A 224 8.64 -7.19 -16.76
CA GLY A 224 8.83 -8.62 -16.63
C GLY A 224 7.76 -9.41 -17.40
N THR A 225 6.49 -9.03 -17.22
CA THR A 225 5.34 -9.70 -17.85
C THR A 225 5.31 -9.48 -19.37
N VAL A 226 5.46 -8.26 -19.86
CA VAL A 226 5.51 -7.97 -21.31
C VAL A 226 6.67 -8.70 -21.97
N SER A 227 7.85 -8.67 -21.34
CA SER A 227 9.03 -9.30 -21.93
C SER A 227 8.89 -10.82 -21.98
N TYR A 228 8.29 -11.42 -20.94
CA TYR A 228 7.93 -12.83 -20.96
C TYR A 228 6.93 -13.16 -22.08
N LEU A 229 5.84 -12.40 -22.19
CA LEU A 229 4.81 -12.66 -23.21
C LEU A 229 5.36 -12.47 -24.62
N ALA A 230 6.06 -11.37 -24.88
CA ALA A 230 6.54 -10.98 -26.20
C ALA A 230 7.70 -11.84 -26.71
N PHE A 231 8.63 -12.27 -25.85
CA PHE A 231 9.87 -12.95 -26.29
C PHE A 231 9.94 -14.43 -25.91
N SER A 232 9.11 -14.91 -24.98
CA SER A 232 9.17 -16.30 -24.49
C SER A 232 7.91 -17.12 -24.73
N THR A 233 6.85 -16.51 -25.27
CA THR A 233 5.57 -17.16 -25.52
C THR A 233 4.97 -16.74 -26.86
N HIS A 234 3.89 -17.43 -27.26
CA HIS A 234 3.04 -17.04 -28.39
C HIS A 234 1.75 -16.32 -27.93
N ILE A 235 1.65 -16.01 -26.63
CA ILE A 235 0.46 -15.39 -26.05
C ILE A 235 0.48 -13.89 -26.42
N PRO A 236 -0.62 -13.35 -26.99
CA PRO A 236 -0.71 -11.93 -27.30
C PRO A 236 -0.50 -11.03 -26.07
N THR A 237 0.23 -9.93 -26.23
CA THR A 237 0.49 -8.96 -25.16
C THR A 237 -0.77 -8.22 -24.69
N VAL A 238 -1.85 -8.23 -25.48
CA VAL A 238 -3.17 -7.69 -25.09
C VAL A 238 -3.74 -8.38 -23.84
N VAL A 239 -3.35 -9.64 -23.57
CA VAL A 239 -3.80 -10.36 -22.36
C VAL A 239 -3.35 -9.64 -21.09
N MET A 240 -2.17 -9.01 -21.11
CA MET A 240 -1.72 -8.21 -19.97
C MET A 240 -2.65 -7.01 -19.72
N ILE A 241 -3.12 -6.34 -20.77
CA ILE A 241 -4.05 -5.22 -20.62
C ILE A 241 -5.39 -5.71 -20.05
N GLY A 242 -5.92 -6.83 -20.55
CA GLY A 242 -7.16 -7.40 -20.02
C GLY A 242 -7.04 -7.77 -18.53
N ARG A 243 -5.92 -8.36 -18.11
CA ARG A 243 -5.66 -8.66 -16.69
C ARG A 243 -5.46 -7.41 -15.84
N MET A 244 -4.89 -6.35 -16.41
CA MET A 244 -4.82 -5.05 -15.75
C MET A 244 -6.22 -4.44 -15.56
N ASP A 245 -7.09 -4.50 -16.57
CA ASP A 245 -8.48 -4.03 -16.46
C ASP A 245 -9.24 -4.79 -15.37
N GLU A 246 -9.25 -6.12 -15.43
CA GLU A 246 -9.92 -6.97 -14.44
C GLU A 246 -9.47 -6.65 -13.01
N GLY A 247 -8.15 -6.50 -12.80
CA GLY A 247 -7.57 -6.22 -11.50
C GLY A 247 -7.89 -4.83 -10.96
N MET A 248 -7.86 -3.81 -11.83
CA MET A 248 -8.08 -2.42 -11.46
C MET A 248 -9.57 -2.07 -11.31
N SER A 249 -10.47 -2.87 -11.90
CA SER A 249 -11.91 -2.61 -11.92
C SER A 249 -12.71 -3.35 -10.85
N ALA A 250 -12.06 -4.04 -9.91
CA ALA A 250 -12.77 -4.76 -8.85
C ALA A 250 -13.50 -3.78 -7.91
N LEU A 251 -14.83 -3.83 -7.87
CA LEU A 251 -15.69 -2.92 -7.09
C LEU A 251 -15.32 -2.87 -5.60
N ILE A 252 -14.82 -3.97 -5.05
CA ILE A 252 -14.36 -4.06 -3.66
C ILE A 252 -13.27 -3.00 -3.35
N LEU A 253 -12.44 -2.68 -4.34
CA LEU A 253 -11.34 -1.73 -4.22
C LEU A 253 -11.80 -0.27 -4.26
N LEU A 254 -13.07 0.03 -4.58
CA LEU A 254 -13.63 1.39 -4.44
C LEU A 254 -13.52 1.91 -3.01
N SER A 255 -13.43 1.01 -2.03
CA SER A 255 -13.21 1.36 -0.62
C SER A 255 -11.80 1.93 -0.37
N VAL A 256 -10.79 1.56 -1.18
CA VAL A 256 -9.40 2.02 -1.02
C VAL A 256 -9.27 3.54 -1.12
N PRO A 257 -9.68 4.23 -2.21
CA PRO A 257 -9.59 5.69 -2.27
C PRO A 257 -10.39 6.38 -1.16
N VAL A 258 -11.53 5.81 -0.76
CA VAL A 258 -12.37 6.40 0.28
C VAL A 258 -11.70 6.28 1.66
N PHE A 259 -11.08 5.14 1.98
CA PHE A 259 -10.30 5.00 3.21
C PHE A 259 -9.00 5.83 3.19
N VAL A 260 -8.34 5.96 2.04
CA VAL A 260 -7.18 6.86 1.90
C VAL A 260 -7.60 8.31 2.16
N LEU A 261 -8.74 8.74 1.60
CA LEU A 261 -9.31 10.06 1.88
C LEU A 261 -9.64 10.26 3.36
N LEU A 262 -10.17 9.23 4.02
CA LEU A 262 -10.43 9.24 5.47
C LEU A 262 -9.13 9.46 6.28
N GLY A 263 -8.05 8.79 5.89
CA GLY A 263 -6.73 9.00 6.49
C GLY A 263 -6.21 10.43 6.29
N CYS A 264 -6.33 10.98 5.08
CA CYS A 264 -5.98 12.39 4.84
C CYS A 264 -6.81 13.37 5.69
N LEU A 265 -8.11 13.09 5.89
CA LEU A 265 -8.97 13.87 6.78
C LEU A 265 -8.50 13.78 8.24
N LEU A 266 -8.10 12.61 8.72
CA LEU A 266 -7.56 12.42 10.08
C LEU A 266 -6.29 13.27 10.32
N ASP A 267 -5.37 13.27 9.35
CA ASP A 267 -4.09 13.97 9.43
C ASP A 267 -4.27 15.50 9.41
N THR A 268 -5.24 15.99 8.64
CA THR A 268 -5.44 17.44 8.45
C THR A 268 -6.36 18.09 9.48
N THR A 269 -7.32 17.35 10.02
CA THR A 269 -8.33 17.90 10.94
C THR A 269 -7.84 17.97 12.38
N GLY A 270 -6.71 17.34 12.74
CA GLY A 270 -6.22 17.33 14.12
C GLY A 270 -6.92 16.32 15.05
N MET A 271 -7.83 15.50 14.51
CA MET A 271 -8.45 14.38 15.23
C MET A 271 -7.40 13.41 15.79
N GLY A 272 -6.35 13.11 15.03
CA GLY A 272 -5.24 12.25 15.50
C GLY A 272 -4.54 12.79 16.74
N LYS A 273 -4.30 14.11 16.80
CA LYS A 273 -3.73 14.77 17.98
C LYS A 273 -4.66 14.64 19.19
N ALA A 274 -5.97 14.79 19.02
CA ALA A 274 -6.93 14.65 20.11
C ALA A 274 -6.91 13.23 20.71
N ILE A 275 -6.79 12.20 19.86
CA ILE A 275 -6.63 10.80 20.30
C ILE A 275 -5.34 10.62 21.12
N VAL A 276 -4.22 11.16 20.63
CA VAL A 276 -2.93 11.11 21.34
C VAL A 276 -3.01 11.82 22.69
N ASP A 277 -3.60 13.02 22.75
CA ASP A 277 -3.74 13.79 23.97
C ASP A 277 -4.62 13.07 25.03
N PHE A 278 -5.69 12.40 24.59
CA PHE A 278 -6.52 11.56 25.46
C PHE A 278 -5.74 10.36 26.01
N LEU A 279 -5.07 9.60 25.14
CA LEU A 279 -4.29 8.45 25.59
C LEU A 279 -3.15 8.88 26.52
N ALA A 280 -2.49 9.99 26.23
CA ALA A 280 -1.46 10.58 27.09
C ALA A 280 -2.01 10.95 28.47
N SER A 281 -3.23 11.49 28.57
CA SER A 281 -3.85 11.85 29.85
C SER A 281 -4.29 10.60 30.65
N ALA A 282 -4.77 9.56 29.96
CA ALA A 282 -5.28 8.33 30.56
C ALA A 282 -4.19 7.35 31.00
N LEU A 283 -3.18 7.14 30.15
CA LEU A 283 -2.15 6.12 30.32
C LEU A 283 -0.77 6.70 30.63
N GLY A 284 -0.50 7.97 30.30
CA GLY A 284 0.84 8.56 30.44
C GLY A 284 1.36 8.63 31.88
N HIS A 285 0.50 8.46 32.90
CA HIS A 285 0.91 8.48 34.30
C HIS A 285 1.36 7.12 34.84
N VAL A 286 1.15 6.02 34.12
CA VAL A 286 1.54 4.68 34.57
C VAL A 286 2.99 4.40 34.19
N ARG A 287 3.59 3.40 34.85
CA ARG A 287 4.93 2.93 34.49
C ARG A 287 4.90 2.29 33.11
N ALA A 288 5.87 2.62 32.24
CA ALA A 288 5.82 2.38 30.80
C ALA A 288 4.71 3.16 30.06
N GLY A 289 4.13 4.18 30.71
CA GLY A 289 2.96 4.90 30.21
C GLY A 289 3.18 5.54 28.85
N MET A 290 4.32 6.20 28.62
CA MET A 290 4.59 6.80 27.31
C MET A 290 4.70 5.77 26.18
N SER A 291 5.23 4.58 26.47
CA SER A 291 5.26 3.48 25.50
C SER A 291 3.87 2.95 25.19
N TYR A 292 3.00 2.85 26.21
CA TYR A 292 1.59 2.48 26.01
C TYR A 292 0.80 3.53 25.25
N VAL A 293 1.09 4.81 25.48
CA VAL A 293 0.50 5.90 24.71
C VAL A 293 0.94 5.79 23.26
N LEU A 294 2.23 5.58 22.98
CA LEU A 294 2.71 5.42 21.61
C LEU A 294 2.03 4.25 20.89
N LEU A 295 2.04 3.07 21.50
CA LEU A 295 1.46 1.85 20.93
C LEU A 295 -0.07 1.96 20.79
N GLY A 296 -0.75 2.47 21.82
CA GLY A 296 -2.20 2.68 21.80
C GLY A 296 -2.63 3.74 20.79
N SER A 297 -1.86 4.82 20.65
CA SER A 297 -2.12 5.84 19.63
C SER A 297 -1.95 5.27 18.23
N LEU A 298 -0.88 4.52 17.96
CA LEU A 298 -0.71 3.84 16.68
C LEU A 298 -1.84 2.85 16.42
N PHE A 299 -2.25 2.06 17.42
CA PHE A 299 -3.35 1.11 17.29
C PHE A 299 -4.66 1.80 16.89
N VAL A 300 -5.02 2.90 17.57
CA VAL A 300 -6.30 3.59 17.34
C VAL A 300 -6.28 4.45 16.06
N VAL A 301 -5.20 5.19 15.82
CA VAL A 301 -5.05 6.07 14.64
C VAL A 301 -4.97 5.23 13.36
N SER A 302 -4.26 4.12 13.39
CA SER A 302 -4.19 3.19 12.25
C SER A 302 -5.55 2.57 11.93
N GLY A 303 -6.39 2.33 12.94
CA GLY A 303 -7.78 1.89 12.77
C GLY A 303 -8.70 2.94 12.13
N ILE A 304 -8.16 4.08 11.67
CA ILE A 304 -8.86 5.09 10.90
C ILE A 304 -8.11 5.38 9.60
N SER A 305 -6.79 5.61 9.66
CA SER A 305 -5.97 6.05 8.52
C SER A 305 -5.68 4.95 7.50
N GLY A 306 -5.49 3.71 7.96
CA GLY A 306 -5.10 2.59 7.10
C GLY A 306 -3.72 2.76 6.42
N SER A 307 -2.89 3.72 6.87
CA SER A 307 -1.58 4.06 6.30
C SER A 307 -0.51 4.20 7.38
N LYS A 308 0.46 3.28 7.36
CA LYS A 308 1.59 3.23 8.32
C LYS A 308 2.38 4.53 8.39
N VAL A 309 2.57 5.19 7.24
CA VAL A 309 3.38 6.43 7.14
C VAL A 309 2.64 7.58 7.80
N SER A 310 1.34 7.69 7.54
CA SER A 310 0.44 8.67 8.15
C SER A 310 0.36 8.46 9.66
N ASP A 311 0.21 7.21 10.13
CA ASP A 311 0.14 6.90 11.56
C ASP A 311 1.38 7.38 12.32
N MET A 312 2.57 7.08 11.78
CA MET A 312 3.83 7.53 12.35
C MET A 312 3.98 9.05 12.29
N ALA A 313 3.60 9.67 11.16
CA ALA A 313 3.68 11.12 10.96
C ALA A 313 2.72 11.90 11.87
N THR A 314 1.59 11.30 12.27
CA THR A 314 0.61 11.88 13.19
C THR A 314 1.00 11.67 14.65
N VAL A 315 1.45 10.46 15.02
CA VAL A 315 1.74 10.13 16.43
C VAL A 315 3.12 10.63 16.88
N ALA A 316 4.15 10.54 16.04
CA ALA A 316 5.52 10.86 16.47
C ALA A 316 5.70 12.33 16.86
N PRO A 317 5.26 13.34 16.08
CA PRO A 317 5.42 14.76 16.46
C PRO A 317 4.63 15.13 17.71
N ALA A 318 3.48 14.50 17.94
CA ALA A 318 2.65 14.74 19.12
C ALA A 318 3.27 14.18 20.40
N LEU A 319 3.96 13.03 20.32
CA LEU A 319 4.43 12.31 21.50
C LEU A 319 5.94 12.44 21.77
N PHE A 320 6.77 12.54 20.72
CA PHE A 320 8.23 12.50 20.85
C PHE A 320 8.81 13.62 21.72
N PRO A 321 8.35 14.89 21.62
CA PRO A 321 8.84 15.95 22.50
C PRO A 321 8.61 15.63 23.98
N GLU A 322 7.45 15.06 24.32
CA GLU A 322 7.09 14.68 25.69
C GLU A 322 7.93 13.50 26.19
N MET A 323 8.11 12.47 25.35
CA MET A 323 8.95 11.31 25.67
C MET A 323 10.40 11.72 25.93
N LYS A 324 10.94 12.62 25.09
CA LYS A 324 12.30 13.16 25.26
C LYS A 324 12.43 13.98 26.55
N ARG A 325 11.41 14.76 26.90
CA ARG A 325 11.35 15.50 28.19
C ARG A 325 11.40 14.56 29.39
N ARG A 326 10.80 13.38 29.27
CA ARG A 326 10.81 12.32 30.30
C ARG A 326 12.06 11.42 30.27
N GLY A 327 13.04 11.75 29.42
CA GLY A 327 14.32 11.06 29.37
C GLY A 327 14.33 9.77 28.55
N HIS A 328 13.30 9.50 27.74
CA HIS A 328 13.36 8.38 26.79
C HIS A 328 14.43 8.65 25.72
N SER A 329 15.25 7.65 25.43
CA SER A 329 16.26 7.79 24.38
C SER A 329 15.61 7.81 22.99
N PRO A 330 16.00 8.73 22.09
CA PRO A 330 15.42 8.82 20.75
C PRO A 330 15.43 7.50 19.97
N ARG A 331 16.53 6.74 20.02
CA ARG A 331 16.65 5.43 19.35
C ARG A 331 15.59 4.41 19.78
N GLU A 332 15.20 4.42 21.06
CA GLU A 332 14.19 3.51 21.62
C GLU A 332 12.78 3.92 21.21
N MET A 333 12.52 5.23 21.18
CA MET A 333 11.25 5.78 20.75
C MET A 333 11.01 5.46 19.27
N THR A 334 12.04 5.61 18.43
CA THR A 334 11.97 5.30 17.01
C THR A 334 11.86 3.80 16.74
N ALA A 335 12.57 2.96 17.51
CA ALA A 335 12.42 1.51 17.44
C ALA A 335 10.98 1.06 17.77
N LEU A 336 10.42 1.58 18.86
CA LEU A 336 9.05 1.28 19.28
C LEU A 336 8.03 1.82 18.26
N LEU A 337 8.24 3.02 17.70
CA LEU A 337 7.42 3.59 16.64
C LEU A 337 7.38 2.67 15.41
N ALA A 338 8.55 2.21 14.94
CA ALA A 338 8.67 1.33 13.78
C ALA A 338 7.92 0.01 14.00
N THR A 339 8.18 -0.68 15.11
CA THR A 339 7.49 -1.96 15.40
C THR A 339 6.01 -1.79 15.74
N GLY A 340 5.64 -0.65 16.34
CA GLY A 340 4.24 -0.30 16.56
C GLY A 340 3.52 -0.07 15.24
N ALA A 341 4.17 0.54 14.24
CA ALA A 341 3.63 0.71 12.89
C ALA A 341 3.48 -0.63 12.15
N ALA A 342 4.40 -1.59 12.35
CA ALA A 342 4.23 -2.95 11.83
C ALA A 342 3.01 -3.67 12.41
N MET A 343 2.75 -3.50 13.71
CA MET A 343 1.55 -4.01 14.37
C MET A 343 0.29 -3.27 13.87
N ALA A 344 0.34 -1.95 13.79
CA ALA A 344 -0.79 -1.09 13.43
C ALA A 344 -1.42 -1.46 12.09
N ASP A 345 -0.60 -1.86 11.11
CA ASP A 345 -1.11 -2.23 9.79
C ASP A 345 -2.03 -3.48 9.76
N THR A 346 -2.02 -4.28 10.83
CA THR A 346 -2.97 -5.38 11.02
C THR A 346 -4.31 -4.92 11.61
N VAL A 347 -4.39 -3.67 12.11
CA VAL A 347 -5.60 -3.06 12.64
C VAL A 347 -6.51 -2.63 11.48
N PRO A 348 -7.77 -3.06 11.45
CA PRO A 348 -8.73 -2.64 10.42
C PRO A 348 -9.24 -1.21 10.64
N PRO A 349 -9.58 -0.47 9.57
CA PRO A 349 -9.47 -0.85 8.16
C PRO A 349 -8.02 -0.71 7.66
N SER A 350 -7.52 -1.75 7.00
CA SER A 350 -6.16 -1.76 6.44
C SER A 350 -6.24 -1.90 4.92
N ILE A 351 -5.59 -1.00 4.20
CA ILE A 351 -5.52 -1.03 2.73
C ILE A 351 -4.91 -2.35 2.26
N VAL A 352 -3.92 -2.86 2.98
CA VAL A 352 -3.26 -4.14 2.69
C VAL A 352 -4.25 -5.29 2.79
N LEU A 353 -5.10 -5.32 3.82
CA LEU A 353 -6.12 -6.36 3.98
C LEU A 353 -7.21 -6.27 2.91
N ILE A 354 -7.62 -5.06 2.51
CA ILE A 354 -8.63 -4.87 1.44
C ILE A 354 -8.09 -5.37 0.10
N VAL A 355 -6.86 -4.99 -0.25
CA VAL A 355 -6.21 -5.42 -1.50
C VAL A 355 -5.95 -6.93 -1.50
N LEU A 356 -5.54 -7.51 -0.35
CA LEU A 356 -5.39 -8.96 -0.20
C LEU A 356 -6.73 -9.67 -0.41
N GLY A 357 -7.81 -9.18 0.22
CA GLY A 357 -9.15 -9.75 0.08
C GLY A 357 -9.62 -9.75 -1.37
N ALA A 358 -9.37 -8.66 -2.09
CA ALA A 358 -9.67 -8.56 -3.52
C ALA A 358 -8.82 -9.51 -4.38
N ALA A 359 -7.50 -9.61 -4.12
CA ALA A 359 -6.59 -10.42 -4.93
C ALA A 359 -6.71 -11.93 -4.68
N ALA A 360 -6.99 -12.35 -3.44
CA ALA A 360 -7.09 -13.75 -3.04
C ALA A 360 -8.53 -14.28 -2.94
N GLY A 361 -9.54 -13.40 -3.08
CA GLY A 361 -10.95 -13.75 -2.92
C GLY A 361 -11.33 -14.07 -1.48
N VAL A 362 -10.70 -13.41 -0.51
CA VAL A 362 -10.93 -13.63 0.93
C VAL A 362 -11.90 -12.58 1.47
N SER A 363 -12.81 -13.00 2.37
CA SER A 363 -13.81 -12.10 2.96
C SER A 363 -13.16 -10.96 3.73
N ILE A 364 -13.44 -9.72 3.33
CA ILE A 364 -12.96 -8.51 4.03
C ILE A 364 -13.51 -8.43 5.46
N ALA A 365 -14.77 -8.80 5.67
CA ALA A 365 -15.35 -8.82 7.01
C ALA A 365 -14.61 -9.81 7.92
N GLY A 366 -14.26 -10.98 7.38
CA GLY A 366 -13.43 -11.97 8.06
C GLY A 366 -12.02 -11.45 8.37
N LEU A 367 -11.36 -10.82 7.38
CA LEU A 367 -10.03 -10.21 7.55
C LEU A 367 -10.05 -9.09 8.59
N PHE A 368 -11.10 -8.26 8.63
CA PHE A 368 -11.23 -7.18 9.61
C PHE A 368 -11.43 -7.74 11.02
N THR A 369 -12.29 -8.75 11.17
CA THR A 369 -12.50 -9.37 12.47
C THR A 369 -11.25 -10.08 12.99
N ALA A 370 -10.56 -10.84 12.14
CA ALA A 370 -9.31 -11.51 12.50
C ALA A 370 -8.16 -10.51 12.74
N GLY A 371 -8.05 -9.47 11.91
CA GLY A 371 -7.02 -8.44 12.00
C GLY A 371 -7.03 -7.73 13.34
N PHE A 372 -8.21 -7.39 13.87
CA PHE A 372 -8.33 -6.80 15.20
C PHE A 372 -7.74 -7.68 16.31
N THR A 373 -8.06 -8.99 16.29
CA THR A 373 -7.56 -9.94 17.29
C THR A 373 -6.05 -10.14 17.17
N VAL A 374 -5.55 -10.27 15.95
CA VAL A 374 -4.11 -10.41 15.64
C VAL A 374 -3.35 -9.16 16.08
N ALA A 375 -3.86 -7.97 15.77
CA ALA A 375 -3.29 -6.71 16.20
C ALA A 375 -3.23 -6.61 17.73
N LEU A 376 -4.26 -7.08 18.44
CA LEU A 376 -4.28 -7.10 19.90
C LEU A 376 -3.22 -8.04 20.48
N VAL A 377 -3.01 -9.23 19.89
CA VAL A 377 -1.94 -10.15 20.30
C VAL A 377 -0.55 -9.50 20.12
N LEU A 378 -0.31 -8.86 18.98
CA LEU A 378 0.94 -8.15 18.71
C LEU A 378 1.13 -6.93 19.62
N LEU A 379 0.06 -6.17 19.87
CA LEU A 379 0.04 -5.05 20.81
C LEU A 379 0.43 -5.52 22.21
N MET A 380 -0.15 -6.63 22.67
CA MET A 380 0.15 -7.22 23.97
C MET A 380 1.61 -7.68 24.05
N ALA A 381 2.14 -8.31 23.00
CA ALA A 381 3.55 -8.69 22.94
C ALA A 381 4.49 -7.48 23.09
N LEU A 382 4.22 -6.40 22.36
CA LEU A 382 4.98 -5.14 22.46
C LEU A 382 4.79 -4.45 23.81
N ALA A 383 3.58 -4.45 24.37
CA ALA A 383 3.28 -3.84 25.67
C ALA A 383 3.99 -4.57 26.82
N ILE A 384 4.00 -5.92 26.82
CA ILE A 384 4.71 -6.73 27.80
C ILE A 384 6.22 -6.43 27.74
N LEU A 385 6.80 -6.37 26.54
CA LEU A 385 8.21 -6.03 26.36
C LEU A 385 8.51 -4.60 26.84
N ALA A 386 7.67 -3.63 26.47
CA ALA A 386 7.81 -2.24 26.92
C ALA A 386 7.77 -2.15 28.45
N ARG A 387 6.87 -2.89 29.09
CA ARG A 387 6.77 -2.95 30.56
C ARG A 387 7.99 -3.57 31.22
N TRP A 388 8.58 -4.58 30.58
CA TRP A 388 9.81 -5.23 31.02
C TRP A 388 11.01 -4.29 30.93
N LYS A 389 11.14 -3.55 29.83
CA LYS A 389 12.23 -2.59 29.61
C LYS A 389 12.15 -1.37 30.53
N SER A 390 10.94 -0.88 30.79
CA SER A 390 10.67 0.24 31.73
C SER A 390 10.76 -0.13 33.22
N ARG A 391 11.25 -1.34 33.58
CA ARG A 391 11.43 -1.77 34.98
C ARG A 391 12.43 -0.94 35.79
N ARG A 392 13.26 -0.13 35.14
CA ARG A 392 14.19 0.79 35.79
C ARG A 392 13.86 2.27 35.53
N GLU A 393 12.70 2.54 34.92
CA GLU A 393 12.24 3.89 34.64
C GLU A 393 11.95 4.65 35.95
N ASN A 394 12.47 5.87 36.05
CA ASN A 394 12.27 6.75 37.19
C ASN A 394 10.93 7.49 37.04
N MET A 395 10.02 7.26 37.98
CA MET A 395 8.69 7.88 37.99
C MET A 395 8.60 9.10 38.92
N ALA A 396 9.73 9.56 39.46
CA ALA A 396 9.78 10.75 40.29
C ALA A 396 9.24 11.97 39.51
N GLY A 397 8.17 12.58 40.02
CA GLY A 397 7.54 13.78 39.43
C GLY A 397 6.36 13.50 38.48
N VAL A 398 6.11 12.25 38.07
CA VAL A 398 4.94 11.91 37.25
C VAL A 398 3.71 11.79 38.15
N ARG A 399 2.78 12.75 38.04
CA ARG A 399 1.50 12.72 38.77
C ARG A 399 0.36 12.35 37.85
N ARG A 400 -0.58 11.57 38.37
CA ARG A 400 -1.86 11.30 37.70
C ARG A 400 -2.59 12.61 37.45
N PRO A 401 -3.00 12.91 36.22
CA PRO A 401 -3.83 14.07 35.93
C PRO A 401 -5.15 14.01 36.71
N ARG A 402 -5.74 15.18 36.99
CA ARG A 402 -7.08 15.24 37.60
C ARG A 402 -8.08 14.51 36.69
N ALA A 403 -9.01 13.75 37.28
CA ALA A 403 -10.03 13.01 36.54
C ALA A 403 -10.86 13.91 35.61
N SER A 404 -11.05 15.19 35.98
CA SER A 404 -11.69 16.20 35.13
C SER A 404 -10.92 16.50 33.84
N LEU A 405 -9.59 16.43 33.84
CA LEU A 405 -8.79 16.59 32.63
C LEU A 405 -8.94 15.36 31.72
N ILE A 406 -8.91 14.16 32.29
CA ILE A 406 -9.12 12.91 31.53
C ILE A 406 -10.49 12.92 30.86
N GLY A 407 -11.54 13.29 31.59
CA GLY A 407 -12.90 13.44 31.06
C GLY A 407 -12.99 14.49 29.95
N ARG A 408 -12.34 15.65 30.10
CA ARG A 408 -12.29 16.69 29.05
C ARG A 408 -11.59 16.20 27.79
N THR A 409 -10.43 15.55 27.92
CA THR A 409 -9.72 14.99 26.77
C THR A 409 -10.48 13.84 26.12
N LEU A 410 -11.21 13.04 26.90
CA LEU A 410 -12.09 12.00 26.37
C LEU A 410 -13.24 12.61 25.56
N LEU A 411 -13.92 13.65 26.08
CA LEU A 411 -14.96 14.34 25.33
C LEU A 411 -14.42 14.94 24.02
N ALA A 412 -13.21 15.49 24.05
CA ALA A 412 -12.54 16.03 22.88
C ALA A 412 -12.09 14.93 21.88
N ALA A 413 -11.77 13.72 22.33
CA ALA A 413 -11.36 12.62 21.45
C ALA A 413 -12.52 11.70 21.04
N ALA A 414 -13.63 11.71 21.77
CA ALA A 414 -14.75 10.77 21.59
C ALA A 414 -15.30 10.74 20.16
N PRO A 415 -15.53 11.88 19.46
CA PRO A 415 -15.98 11.85 18.08
C PRO A 415 -15.00 11.10 17.15
N ALA A 416 -13.70 11.35 17.28
CA ALA A 416 -12.69 10.63 16.51
C ALA A 416 -12.61 9.14 16.89
N LEU A 417 -12.77 8.81 18.17
CA LEU A 417 -12.77 7.43 18.65
C LEU A 417 -13.97 6.61 18.18
N VAL A 418 -15.10 7.23 17.83
CA VAL A 418 -16.27 6.52 17.29
C VAL A 418 -15.97 5.86 15.94
N LEU A 419 -15.13 6.48 15.08
CA LEU A 419 -14.79 5.97 13.74
C LEU A 419 -14.31 4.50 13.72
N PRO A 420 -13.24 4.11 14.44
CA PRO A 420 -12.73 2.74 14.38
C PRO A 420 -13.76 1.72 14.88
N PHE A 421 -14.56 2.07 15.90
CA PHE A 421 -15.63 1.18 16.39
C PHE A 421 -16.80 1.09 15.42
N LEU A 422 -17.20 2.21 14.81
CA LEU A 422 -18.25 2.25 13.78
C LEU A 422 -17.86 1.38 12.60
N ILE A 423 -16.62 1.51 12.12
CA ILE A 423 -16.11 0.74 10.99
C ILE A 423 -16.10 -0.76 11.31
N ARG A 424 -15.54 -1.12 12.48
CA ARG A 424 -15.49 -2.50 12.96
C ARG A 424 -16.88 -3.10 13.08
N TRP A 425 -17.79 -2.40 13.74
CA TRP A 425 -19.17 -2.86 13.99
C TRP A 425 -19.94 -3.07 12.69
N ALA A 426 -19.93 -2.07 11.80
CA ALA A 426 -20.73 -2.10 10.57
C ALA A 426 -20.26 -3.19 9.58
N VAL A 427 -18.96 -3.45 9.48
CA VAL A 427 -18.40 -4.50 8.60
C VAL A 427 -18.51 -5.89 9.24
N ALA A 428 -18.20 -6.03 10.53
CA ALA A 428 -18.15 -7.35 11.18
C ALA A 428 -19.54 -7.97 11.36
N ASP A 429 -20.54 -7.16 11.69
CA ASP A 429 -21.93 -7.63 11.85
C ASP A 429 -22.66 -7.74 10.49
N GLY A 430 -21.96 -7.51 9.37
CA GLY A 430 -22.53 -7.61 8.02
C GLY A 430 -23.60 -6.56 7.70
N VAL A 431 -23.71 -5.51 8.52
CA VAL A 431 -24.68 -4.41 8.34
C VAL A 431 -24.41 -3.65 7.05
N ALA A 432 -23.13 -3.45 6.74
CA ALA A 432 -22.67 -2.72 5.56
C ALA A 432 -21.36 -3.31 5.01
N THR A 433 -21.21 -3.25 3.70
CA THR A 433 -19.99 -3.63 2.98
C THR A 433 -18.84 -2.64 3.26
N ALA A 434 -17.59 -3.04 2.99
CA ALA A 434 -16.43 -2.18 3.20
C ALA A 434 -16.52 -0.83 2.47
N THR A 435 -17.09 -0.82 1.26
CA THR A 435 -17.33 0.40 0.47
C THR A 435 -18.35 1.32 1.12
N GLU A 436 -19.48 0.77 1.57
CA GLU A 436 -20.53 1.54 2.26
C GLU A 436 -20.02 2.12 3.59
N VAL A 437 -19.32 1.31 4.38
CA VAL A 437 -18.75 1.73 5.66
C VAL A 437 -17.70 2.82 5.47
N SER A 438 -16.81 2.69 4.49
CA SER A 438 -15.83 3.73 4.17
C SER A 438 -16.50 5.06 3.82
N THR A 439 -17.61 5.01 3.10
CA THR A 439 -18.37 6.19 2.68
C THR A 439 -19.02 6.89 3.86
N ILE A 440 -19.67 6.12 4.75
CA ILE A 440 -20.25 6.64 6.00
C ILE A 440 -19.15 7.25 6.88
N ALA A 441 -18.00 6.59 6.99
CA ALA A 441 -16.87 7.04 7.79
C ALA A 441 -16.28 8.37 7.26
N VAL A 442 -16.10 8.52 5.94
CA VAL A 442 -15.63 9.77 5.32
C VAL A 442 -16.61 10.91 5.54
N LEU A 443 -17.91 10.68 5.35
CA LEU A 443 -18.92 11.70 5.60
C LEU A 443 -18.93 12.15 7.07
N TYR A 444 -18.88 11.18 7.99
CA TYR A 444 -18.80 11.44 9.42
C TYR A 444 -17.55 12.26 9.76
N ALA A 445 -16.38 11.82 9.29
CA ALA A 445 -15.10 12.49 9.53
C ALA A 445 -15.06 13.90 8.94
N LEU A 446 -15.63 14.11 7.75
CA LEU A 446 -15.72 15.43 7.13
C LEU A 446 -16.61 16.36 7.97
N PHE A 447 -17.79 15.90 8.38
CA PHE A 447 -18.70 16.69 9.21
C PHE A 447 -18.07 17.05 10.56
N ILE A 448 -17.53 16.06 11.27
CA ILE A 448 -16.92 16.24 12.58
C ILE A 448 -15.64 17.08 12.50
N GLY A 449 -14.80 16.87 11.49
CA GLY A 449 -13.59 17.66 11.25
C GLY A 449 -13.90 19.12 11.01
N ILE A 450 -14.98 19.42 10.26
CA ILE A 450 -15.44 20.79 10.01
C ILE A 450 -15.98 21.44 11.28
N VAL A 451 -16.84 20.74 12.02
CA VAL A 451 -17.59 21.32 13.14
C VAL A 451 -16.77 21.40 14.44
N LEU A 452 -15.93 20.40 14.74
CA LEU A 452 -15.33 20.23 16.06
C LEU A 452 -13.81 20.42 16.11
N TYR A 453 -13.07 20.17 15.02
CA TYR A 453 -11.60 20.10 15.07
C TYR A 453 -10.86 21.18 14.25
N GLY A 454 -11.55 22.24 13.82
CA GLY A 454 -10.89 23.44 13.29
C GLY A 454 -11.09 23.70 11.79
N GLY A 455 -11.97 22.95 11.13
CA GLY A 455 -12.35 23.24 9.75
C GLY A 455 -11.35 22.71 8.71
N VAL A 456 -11.85 22.40 7.52
CA VAL A 456 -11.02 22.08 6.36
C VAL A 456 -11.23 23.18 5.32
N GLY A 457 -10.20 23.98 5.05
CA GLY A 457 -10.25 24.98 3.98
C GLY A 457 -10.34 24.32 2.61
N TRP A 458 -11.04 24.97 1.66
CA TRP A 458 -11.24 24.43 0.30
C TRP A 458 -9.93 24.03 -0.40
N ARG A 459 -8.85 24.81 -0.23
CA ARG A 459 -7.53 24.49 -0.80
C ARG A 459 -6.92 23.22 -0.20
N THR A 460 -7.06 23.03 1.10
CA THR A 460 -6.61 21.81 1.79
C THR A 460 -7.44 20.61 1.35
N PHE A 461 -8.77 20.78 1.23
CA PHE A 461 -9.66 19.75 0.74
C PHE A 461 -9.32 19.30 -0.68
N TYR A 462 -9.11 20.24 -1.59
CA TYR A 462 -8.63 19.95 -2.94
C TYR A 462 -7.28 19.21 -2.92
N GLY A 463 -6.32 19.66 -2.10
CA GLY A 463 -5.04 18.98 -1.93
C GLY A 463 -5.19 17.52 -1.49
N MET A 464 -6.09 17.25 -0.53
CA MET A 464 -6.37 15.87 -0.07
C MET A 464 -6.98 15.00 -1.17
N LEU A 465 -7.88 15.54 -2.00
CA LEU A 465 -8.47 14.80 -3.11
C LEU A 465 -7.40 14.41 -4.13
N VAL A 466 -6.50 15.34 -4.47
CA VAL A 466 -5.41 15.08 -5.42
C VAL A 466 -4.42 14.04 -4.85
N GLU A 467 -4.03 14.19 -3.58
CA GLU A 467 -3.14 13.24 -2.89
C GLU A 467 -3.74 11.83 -2.86
N THR A 468 -5.01 11.73 -2.47
CA THR A 468 -5.76 10.47 -2.44
C THR A 468 -5.81 9.83 -3.82
N SER A 469 -6.06 10.64 -4.86
CA SER A 469 -6.13 10.16 -6.24
C SER A 469 -4.79 9.61 -6.73
N ALA A 470 -3.68 10.29 -6.40
CA ALA A 470 -2.35 9.86 -6.80
C ALA A 470 -1.95 8.56 -6.08
N LEU A 471 -2.12 8.47 -4.76
CA LEU A 471 -1.87 7.25 -3.97
C LEU A 471 -2.71 6.07 -4.47
N THR A 472 -4.00 6.31 -4.72
CA THR A 472 -4.91 5.28 -5.23
C THR A 472 -4.46 4.79 -6.61
N GLY A 473 -4.10 5.70 -7.51
CA GLY A 473 -3.62 5.33 -8.85
C GLY A 473 -2.31 4.55 -8.82
N ALA A 474 -1.38 4.88 -7.91
CA ALA A 474 -0.17 4.09 -7.69
C ALA A 474 -0.50 2.67 -7.21
N ILE A 475 -1.37 2.54 -6.21
CA ILE A 475 -1.79 1.24 -5.65
C ILE A 475 -2.46 0.38 -6.72
N LEU A 476 -3.41 0.94 -7.48
CA LEU A 476 -4.17 0.20 -8.49
C LEU A 476 -3.29 -0.19 -9.69
N LEU A 477 -2.35 0.65 -10.11
CA LEU A 477 -1.41 0.28 -11.18
C LEU A 477 -0.49 -0.87 -10.74
N ILE A 478 0.00 -0.85 -9.50
CA ILE A 478 0.77 -1.97 -8.93
C ILE A 478 -0.09 -3.24 -8.95
N LEU A 479 -1.35 -3.14 -8.51
CA LEU A 479 -2.27 -4.26 -8.46
C LEU A 479 -2.54 -4.86 -9.85
N GLY A 480 -2.88 -4.04 -10.85
CA GLY A 480 -3.16 -4.50 -12.21
C GLY A 480 -1.95 -5.18 -12.86
N THR A 481 -0.77 -4.58 -12.73
CA THR A 481 0.48 -5.14 -13.30
C THR A 481 0.93 -6.41 -12.58
N ALA A 482 0.75 -6.48 -11.26
CA ALA A 482 1.06 -7.66 -10.46
C ALA A 482 0.09 -8.81 -10.74
N LEU A 483 -1.21 -8.55 -10.94
CA LEU A 483 -2.19 -9.58 -11.32
C LEU A 483 -1.92 -10.12 -12.73
N ALA A 484 -1.51 -9.28 -13.68
CA ALA A 484 -1.07 -9.75 -14.99
C ALA A 484 0.16 -10.68 -14.88
N MET A 485 1.10 -10.34 -14.00
CA MET A 485 2.27 -11.18 -13.73
C MET A 485 1.89 -12.51 -13.04
N ALA A 486 1.03 -12.45 -12.02
CA ALA A 486 0.54 -13.62 -11.31
C ALA A 486 -0.22 -14.57 -12.25
N TRP A 487 -1.01 -14.03 -13.19
CA TRP A 487 -1.65 -14.79 -14.25
C TRP A 487 -0.61 -15.49 -15.14
N ALA A 488 0.44 -14.78 -15.58
CA ALA A 488 1.51 -15.37 -16.40
C ALA A 488 2.25 -16.52 -15.68
N ILE A 489 2.51 -16.39 -14.36
CA ILE A 489 3.10 -17.45 -13.53
C ILE A 489 2.17 -18.66 -13.44
N THR A 490 0.87 -18.41 -13.24
CA THR A 490 -0.14 -19.46 -13.10
C THR A 490 -0.30 -20.23 -14.40
N GLN A 491 -0.39 -19.52 -15.53
CA GLN A 491 -0.53 -20.10 -16.85
C GLN A 491 0.67 -20.97 -17.25
N ALA A 492 1.85 -20.66 -16.70
CA ALA A 492 3.06 -21.42 -16.97
C ALA A 492 3.22 -22.67 -16.09
N GLY A 493 2.28 -22.96 -15.19
CA GLY A 493 2.26 -24.19 -14.39
C GLY A 493 3.16 -24.19 -13.14
N VAL A 494 3.88 -23.09 -12.88
CA VAL A 494 4.82 -22.97 -11.73
C VAL A 494 4.12 -23.19 -10.39
N ALA A 495 2.86 -22.78 -10.28
CA ALA A 495 2.07 -23.00 -9.07
C ALA A 495 1.97 -24.49 -8.69
N GLN A 496 1.84 -25.36 -9.69
CA GLN A 496 1.75 -26.80 -9.46
C GLN A 496 3.12 -27.40 -9.07
N ASP A 497 4.20 -26.93 -9.68
CA ASP A 497 5.57 -27.35 -9.34
C ASP A 497 5.90 -26.98 -7.89
N ILE A 498 5.63 -25.73 -7.49
CA ILE A 498 5.84 -25.26 -6.11
C ILE A 498 4.94 -26.03 -5.15
N ALA A 499 3.67 -26.25 -5.49
CA ALA A 499 2.76 -27.05 -4.68
C ALA A 499 3.32 -28.47 -4.45
N SER A 500 3.80 -29.13 -5.50
CA SER A 500 4.35 -30.49 -5.44
C SER A 500 5.60 -30.56 -4.56
N PHE A 501 6.52 -29.59 -4.72
CA PHE A 501 7.71 -29.46 -3.89
C PHE A 501 7.34 -29.25 -2.42
N MET A 502 6.37 -28.37 -2.14
CA MET A 502 5.93 -28.08 -0.78
C MET A 502 5.22 -29.27 -0.12
N THR A 503 4.42 -30.03 -0.88
CA THR A 503 3.78 -31.26 -0.37
C THR A 503 4.79 -32.40 -0.11
N GLY A 504 5.96 -32.36 -0.75
CA GLY A 504 7.04 -33.31 -0.52
C GLY A 504 7.87 -33.02 0.75
N LEU A 505 7.75 -31.82 1.34
CA LEU A 505 8.46 -31.47 2.56
C LEU A 505 7.80 -32.16 3.78
N PRO A 506 8.60 -32.69 4.73
CA PRO A 506 8.07 -33.27 5.95
C PRO A 506 7.39 -32.19 6.80
N GLY A 507 6.25 -32.52 7.42
CA GLY A 507 5.54 -31.64 8.37
C GLY A 507 4.27 -30.94 7.84
N GLY A 508 3.84 -31.24 6.61
CA GLY A 508 2.53 -30.85 6.09
C GLY A 508 2.25 -29.34 6.15
N TRP A 509 1.10 -28.96 6.70
CA TRP A 509 0.66 -27.55 6.76
C TRP A 509 1.56 -26.65 7.62
N MET A 510 2.19 -27.19 8.68
CA MET A 510 3.07 -26.39 9.57
C MET A 510 4.36 -25.97 8.87
N THR A 511 4.95 -26.88 8.09
CA THR A 511 6.16 -26.60 7.32
C THR A 511 5.86 -25.59 6.21
N PHE A 512 4.74 -25.76 5.51
CA PHE A 512 4.29 -24.77 4.53
C PHE A 512 4.11 -23.39 5.16
N MET A 513 3.42 -23.31 6.30
CA MET A 513 3.22 -22.05 7.02
C MET A 513 4.55 -21.41 7.42
N ALA A 514 5.50 -22.19 7.96
CA ALA A 514 6.82 -21.70 8.36
C ALA A 514 7.64 -21.19 7.16
N VAL A 515 7.61 -21.91 6.03
CA VAL A 515 8.26 -21.48 4.79
C VAL A 515 7.62 -20.19 4.27
N SER A 516 6.29 -20.09 4.26
CA SER A 516 5.58 -18.87 3.88
C SER A 516 5.96 -17.70 4.77
N VAL A 517 6.04 -17.87 6.10
CA VAL A 517 6.50 -16.83 7.02
C VAL A 517 7.88 -16.32 6.63
N VAL A 518 8.84 -17.22 6.37
CA VAL A 518 10.20 -16.83 5.97
C VAL A 518 10.20 -16.09 4.64
N VAL A 519 9.46 -16.59 3.65
CA VAL A 519 9.34 -15.96 2.33
C VAL A 519 8.76 -14.55 2.44
N PHE A 520 7.63 -14.38 3.14
CA PHE A 520 6.99 -13.08 3.30
C PHE A 520 7.80 -12.11 4.17
N LEU A 521 8.56 -12.60 5.16
CA LEU A 521 9.49 -11.77 5.94
C LEU A 521 10.61 -11.24 5.05
N VAL A 522 11.23 -12.09 4.23
CA VAL A 522 12.29 -11.68 3.29
C VAL A 522 11.76 -10.74 2.22
N LEU A 523 10.58 -11.03 1.65
CA LEU A 523 9.94 -10.14 0.68
C LEU A 523 9.58 -8.80 1.32
N GLY A 524 9.08 -8.80 2.56
CA GLY A 524 8.75 -7.58 3.31
C GLY A 524 9.95 -6.68 3.55
N CYS A 525 11.17 -7.24 3.69
CA CYS A 525 12.39 -6.43 3.80
C CYS A 525 12.61 -5.56 2.56
N ILE A 526 12.24 -6.04 1.37
CA ILE A 526 12.57 -5.42 0.07
C ILE A 526 11.38 -4.62 -0.47
N LEU A 527 10.18 -5.18 -0.35
CA LEU A 527 8.96 -4.65 -0.94
C LEU A 527 8.08 -4.04 0.14
N GLU A 528 7.44 -2.93 -0.19
CA GLU A 528 6.26 -2.51 0.57
C GLU A 528 5.17 -3.58 0.45
N GLY A 529 4.33 -3.68 1.49
CA GLY A 529 3.48 -4.86 1.67
C GLY A 529 2.52 -5.18 0.52
N LEU A 530 2.04 -4.16 -0.18
CA LEU A 530 1.08 -4.32 -1.28
C LEU A 530 1.65 -5.13 -2.46
N PRO A 531 2.78 -4.72 -3.10
CA PRO A 531 3.36 -5.48 -4.21
C PRO A 531 3.61 -6.97 -3.92
N ALA A 532 4.14 -7.29 -2.74
CA ALA A 532 4.49 -8.67 -2.40
C ALA A 532 3.25 -9.55 -2.27
N ILE A 533 2.21 -9.05 -1.58
CA ILE A 533 0.95 -9.76 -1.40
C ILE A 533 0.25 -10.01 -2.72
N VAL A 534 0.08 -8.98 -3.55
CA VAL A 534 -0.66 -9.13 -4.81
C VAL A 534 0.00 -10.15 -5.72
N LEU A 535 1.34 -10.17 -5.74
CA LEU A 535 2.08 -11.12 -6.56
C LEU A 535 2.01 -12.55 -6.01
N MET A 536 2.20 -12.72 -4.70
CA MET A 536 2.32 -14.04 -4.09
C MET A 536 0.98 -14.66 -3.73
N ALA A 537 -0.08 -13.88 -3.55
CA ALA A 537 -1.37 -14.40 -3.11
C ALA A 537 -1.98 -15.41 -4.09
N PRO A 538 -2.08 -15.15 -5.41
CA PRO A 538 -2.62 -16.13 -6.35
C PRO A 538 -1.80 -17.42 -6.44
N LEU A 539 -0.52 -17.37 -6.06
CA LEU A 539 0.38 -18.52 -6.06
C LEU A 539 0.26 -19.35 -4.79
N MET A 540 0.20 -18.67 -3.63
CA MET A 540 0.29 -19.31 -2.32
C MET A 540 -1.06 -19.77 -1.77
N PHE A 541 -2.15 -19.03 -2.00
CA PHE A 541 -3.47 -19.37 -1.47
C PHE A 541 -4.03 -20.69 -2.02
N PRO A 542 -3.90 -21.01 -3.32
CA PRO A 542 -4.32 -22.32 -3.82
C PRO A 542 -3.60 -23.49 -3.13
N ILE A 543 -2.33 -23.30 -2.76
CA ILE A 543 -1.55 -24.32 -2.03
C ILE A 543 -2.04 -24.42 -0.58
N ALA A 544 -2.26 -23.29 0.09
CA ALA A 544 -2.81 -23.24 1.44
C ALA A 544 -4.16 -23.98 1.53
N LYS A 545 -5.06 -23.74 0.56
CA LYS A 545 -6.36 -24.43 0.46
C LYS A 545 -6.22 -25.94 0.33
N ARG A 546 -5.28 -26.43 -0.51
CA ARG A 546 -5.04 -27.87 -0.66
C ARG A 546 -4.51 -28.52 0.62
N LEU A 547 -3.81 -27.77 1.45
CA LEU A 547 -3.31 -28.21 2.76
C LEU A 547 -4.34 -28.04 3.89
N GLY A 548 -5.56 -27.58 3.58
CA GLY A 548 -6.63 -27.38 4.57
C GLY A 548 -6.42 -26.18 5.49
N ILE A 549 -5.56 -25.22 5.11
CA ILE A 549 -5.34 -24.00 5.87
C ILE A 549 -6.45 -23.01 5.53
N ASP A 550 -7.08 -22.43 6.55
CA ASP A 550 -8.07 -21.37 6.36
C ASP A 550 -7.45 -20.11 5.75
N ASP A 551 -8.13 -19.52 4.76
CA ASP A 551 -7.65 -18.36 4.01
C ASP A 551 -7.43 -17.14 4.90
N ILE A 552 -8.30 -16.89 5.88
CA ILE A 552 -8.22 -15.73 6.77
C ILE A 552 -7.04 -15.91 7.72
N HIS A 553 -6.89 -17.09 8.29
CA HIS A 553 -5.74 -17.40 9.15
C HIS A 553 -4.42 -17.25 8.38
N TYR A 554 -4.32 -17.83 7.17
CA TYR A 554 -3.14 -17.70 6.32
C TYR A 554 -2.83 -16.24 5.99
N SER A 555 -3.86 -15.45 5.64
CA SER A 555 -3.75 -14.02 5.35
C SER A 555 -3.14 -13.24 6.52
N MET A 556 -3.62 -13.48 7.74
CA MET A 556 -3.12 -12.78 8.93
C MET A 556 -1.65 -13.10 9.21
N VAL A 557 -1.25 -14.35 9.03
CA VAL A 557 0.13 -14.77 9.24
C VAL A 557 1.07 -14.11 8.22
N ILE A 558 0.74 -14.17 6.92
CA ILE A 558 1.62 -13.61 5.88
C ILE A 558 1.68 -12.08 5.94
N VAL A 559 0.57 -11.39 6.23
CA VAL A 559 0.53 -9.93 6.37
C VAL A 559 1.39 -9.51 7.57
N THR A 560 1.27 -10.21 8.70
CA THR A 560 2.08 -9.95 9.89
C THR A 560 3.57 -10.20 9.62
N ALA A 561 3.93 -11.35 9.01
CA ALA A 561 5.30 -11.69 8.68
C ALA A 561 5.96 -10.64 7.78
N MET A 562 5.22 -10.19 6.78
CA MET A 562 5.66 -9.16 5.84
C MET A 562 5.82 -7.79 6.51
N ASN A 563 4.90 -7.39 7.39
CA ASN A 563 5.01 -6.13 8.13
C ASN A 563 6.19 -6.13 9.11
N ILE A 564 6.51 -7.29 9.70
CA ILE A 564 7.74 -7.46 10.50
C ILE A 564 8.97 -7.33 9.61
N GLY A 565 8.99 -7.97 8.43
CA GLY A 565 10.06 -7.85 7.45
C GLY A 565 10.30 -6.40 7.01
N LEU A 566 9.24 -5.63 6.78
CA LEU A 566 9.31 -4.22 6.39
C LEU A 566 10.01 -3.34 7.43
N MET A 567 9.98 -3.73 8.70
CA MET A 567 10.67 -3.05 9.79
C MET A 567 11.98 -3.74 10.20
N ALA A 568 12.36 -4.84 9.56
CA ALA A 568 13.56 -5.61 9.92
C ALA A 568 14.83 -5.01 9.26
N PRO A 569 15.82 -4.56 10.05
CA PRO A 569 17.11 -4.14 9.51
C PRO A 569 17.92 -5.34 8.98
N PRO A 570 18.87 -5.14 8.05
CA PRO A 570 19.36 -3.86 7.54
C PRO A 570 18.65 -3.36 6.27
N ILE A 571 17.66 -4.08 5.73
CA ILE A 571 17.07 -3.75 4.43
C ILE A 571 15.71 -3.07 4.56
N GLY A 572 14.90 -3.42 5.58
CA GLY A 572 13.50 -3.01 5.73
C GLY A 572 13.26 -1.52 5.43
N VAL A 573 12.56 -1.24 4.33
CA VAL A 573 12.33 0.14 3.87
C VAL A 573 11.51 0.94 4.89
N GLY A 574 10.54 0.29 5.55
CA GLY A 574 9.73 0.92 6.60
C GLY A 574 10.54 1.31 7.83
N PHE A 575 11.58 0.54 8.17
CA PHE A 575 12.51 0.89 9.25
C PHE A 575 13.22 2.22 8.98
N TYR A 576 13.71 2.43 7.76
CA TYR A 576 14.35 3.69 7.38
C TYR A 576 13.39 4.87 7.36
N LEU A 577 12.13 4.65 6.99
CA LEU A 577 11.09 5.66 7.05
C LEU A 577 10.78 6.05 8.50
N ALA A 578 10.66 5.08 9.41
CA ALA A 578 10.51 5.35 10.83
C ALA A 578 11.70 6.13 11.39
N CYS A 579 12.93 5.82 10.97
CA CYS A 579 14.14 6.57 11.32
C CYS A 579 14.08 8.04 10.84
N ARG A 580 13.57 8.26 9.63
CA ARG A 580 13.37 9.61 9.08
C ARG A 580 12.33 10.40 9.86
N ILE A 581 11.18 9.80 10.14
CA ILE A 581 10.10 10.44 10.92
C ILE A 581 10.57 10.72 12.36
N GLY A 582 11.29 9.78 12.96
CA GLY A 582 11.86 9.94 14.29
C GLY A 582 13.06 10.88 14.35
N ASN A 583 13.61 11.27 13.20
CA ASN A 583 14.80 12.10 13.06
C ASN A 583 16.02 11.53 13.84
N VAL A 584 16.25 10.21 13.72
CA VAL A 584 17.38 9.49 14.33
C VAL A 584 18.17 8.74 13.26
N SER A 585 19.48 8.62 13.44
CA SER A 585 20.34 7.88 12.52
C SER A 585 19.96 6.38 12.53
N PRO A 586 19.81 5.71 11.37
CA PRO A 586 19.48 4.29 11.33
C PRO A 586 20.46 3.41 12.12
N ASP A 587 21.76 3.74 12.07
CA ASP A 587 22.83 3.00 12.75
C ASP A 587 22.60 2.88 14.27
N GLU A 588 22.04 3.92 14.90
CA GLU A 588 21.71 3.91 16.33
C GLU A 588 20.47 3.08 16.65
N VAL A 589 19.49 3.02 15.73
CA VAL A 589 18.20 2.34 15.91
C VAL A 589 18.31 0.84 15.62
N VAL A 590 19.21 0.41 14.72
CA VAL A 590 19.40 -1.00 14.32
C VAL A 590 19.58 -1.91 15.54
N VAL A 591 20.36 -1.49 16.53
CA VAL A 591 20.58 -2.30 17.74
C VAL A 591 19.37 -2.25 18.69
N ALA A 592 18.66 -1.12 18.72
CA ALA A 592 17.53 -0.90 19.63
C ALA A 592 16.25 -1.63 19.20
N ILE A 593 16.07 -1.90 17.89
CA ILE A 593 14.83 -2.47 17.34
C ILE A 593 14.72 -3.99 17.51
N TRP A 594 15.82 -4.72 17.57
CA TRP A 594 15.82 -6.19 17.64
C TRP A 594 14.97 -6.80 18.76
N PRO A 595 14.99 -6.31 20.00
CA PRO A 595 14.10 -6.82 21.05
C PRO A 595 12.62 -6.71 20.68
N TYR A 596 12.22 -5.60 20.04
CA TYR A 596 10.84 -5.38 19.62
C TYR A 596 10.45 -6.27 18.43
N LEU A 597 11.36 -6.46 17.47
CA LEU A 597 11.17 -7.43 16.39
C LEU A 597 11.03 -8.85 16.92
N LEU A 598 11.85 -9.24 17.91
CA LEU A 598 11.74 -10.56 18.52
C LEU A 598 10.39 -10.76 19.22
N ALA A 599 9.85 -9.73 19.88
CA ALA A 599 8.52 -9.79 20.45
C ALA A 599 7.42 -9.94 19.39
N LEU A 600 7.54 -9.24 18.26
CA LEU A 600 6.62 -9.41 17.13
C LEU A 600 6.75 -10.79 16.47
N LEU A 601 7.97 -11.32 16.31
CA LEU A 601 8.23 -12.66 15.79
C LEU A 601 7.66 -13.74 16.72
N ALA A 602 7.77 -13.56 18.04
CA ALA A 602 7.13 -14.44 19.01
C ALA A 602 5.60 -14.37 18.90
N GLY A 603 5.04 -13.16 18.76
CA GLY A 603 3.60 -12.97 18.50
C GLY A 603 3.15 -13.66 17.20
N LEU A 604 3.92 -13.49 16.12
CA LEU A 604 3.69 -14.15 14.84
C LEU A 604 3.72 -15.68 14.96
N ALA A 605 4.70 -16.24 15.68
CA ALA A 605 4.79 -17.68 15.89
C ALA A 605 3.57 -18.21 16.67
N VAL A 606 3.11 -17.47 17.68
CA VAL A 606 1.88 -17.80 18.44
C VAL A 606 0.66 -17.77 17.52
N ILE A 607 0.51 -16.73 16.69
CA ILE A 607 -0.59 -16.63 15.73
C ILE A 607 -0.54 -17.81 14.76
N ALA A 608 0.61 -18.05 14.12
CA ALA A 608 0.78 -19.11 13.11
C ALA A 608 0.57 -20.53 13.66
N ALA A 609 0.90 -20.78 14.93
CA ALA A 609 0.71 -22.08 15.57
C ALA A 609 -0.72 -22.30 16.10
N VAL A 610 -1.47 -21.23 16.38
CA VAL A 610 -2.80 -21.30 17.00
C VAL A 610 -3.84 -20.63 16.09
N PRO A 611 -4.41 -21.36 15.11
CA PRO A 611 -5.42 -20.84 14.18
C PRO A 611 -6.63 -20.22 14.88
N TRP A 612 -6.97 -20.72 16.07
CA TRP A 612 -8.06 -20.19 16.89
C TRP A 612 -7.89 -18.69 17.17
N LEU A 613 -6.68 -18.14 17.30
CA LEU A 613 -6.49 -16.70 17.51
C LEU A 613 -6.95 -15.86 16.31
N SER A 614 -6.84 -16.39 15.09
CA SER A 614 -7.35 -15.73 13.90
C SER A 614 -8.84 -16.02 13.67
N LEU A 615 -9.33 -17.19 14.10
CA LEU A 615 -10.66 -17.70 13.74
C LEU A 615 -11.72 -17.55 14.84
N ALA A 616 -11.35 -17.29 16.09
CA ALA A 616 -12.23 -17.38 17.26
C ALA A 616 -13.49 -16.48 17.19
N PHE A 617 -13.44 -15.39 16.42
CA PHE A 617 -14.51 -14.40 16.36
C PHE A 617 -15.24 -14.37 15.01
N ILE A 618 -15.02 -15.37 14.15
CA ILE A 618 -15.61 -15.46 12.80
C ILE A 618 -16.95 -16.24 12.81
N GLY A 619 -17.38 -16.72 13.99
CA GLY A 619 -18.59 -17.53 14.18
C GLY A 619 -19.87 -16.75 14.35
#